data_AF-A0A2M8TJV8-F1
#
_entry.id   AF-A0A2M8TJV8-F1
#
_cell.length_a   1.000
_cell.length_b   1.000
_cell.length_c   1.000
_cell.angle_alpha   90.00
_cell.angle_beta   90.00
_cell.angle_gamma   90.00
#
_symmetry.space_group_name_H-M   'P 1'
#
loop_
_entity.id
_entity.type
_entity.pdbx_description
1 polymer ?
#
loop_
_entity_poly.entity_id
_entity_poly.type
_entity_poly.pdbx_seq_one_letter_code
_entity_poly.pdbx_strand_id
1 'polypeptide(L)' 'MSSLRLEYAKKLLLTDPHLSVGKVARRAGYQSLSHFTASFTKSEGESPSKWRKEAWLAAADG' A
#
# COMPACT_ATOMS: atom_id res chain seq x y z
N MET A 1 3.52 -7.30 -15.38
CA MET A 1 4.40 -7.89 -14.34
C MET A 1 4.52 -7.03 -13.07
N SER A 2 4.29 -5.70 -13.10
CA SER A 2 4.36 -4.85 -11.89
C SER A 2 3.10 -4.91 -10.99
N SER A 3 1.97 -5.37 -11.52
CA SER A 3 0.68 -5.34 -10.81
C SER A 3 0.61 -6.33 -9.63
N LEU A 4 1.16 -7.56 -9.75
CA LEU A 4 1.07 -8.57 -8.69
C LEU A 4 1.73 -8.12 -7.38
N ARG A 5 2.88 -7.43 -7.46
CA ARG A 5 3.57 -6.87 -6.29
C ARG A 5 2.74 -5.77 -5.63
N LEU A 6 2.13 -4.92 -6.45
CA LEU A 6 1.30 -3.84 -5.96
C LEU A 6 0.02 -4.36 -5.31
N GLU A 7 -0.66 -5.33 -5.92
CA GLU A 7 -1.84 -5.96 -5.34
C GLU A 7 -1.53 -6.67 -4.02
N TYR A 8 -0.41 -7.40 -3.96
CA TYR A 8 0.05 -8.00 -2.71
C TYR A 8 0.34 -6.95 -1.63
N ALA A 9 0.95 -5.82 -2.00
CA ALA A 9 1.17 -4.71 -1.09
C ALA A 9 -0.16 -4.13 -0.58
N LYS A 10 -1.14 -3.89 -1.45
CA LYS A 10 -2.47 -3.39 -1.08
C LYS A 10 -3.17 -4.34 -0.10
N LYS A 11 -3.12 -5.64 -0.36
CA LYS A 11 -3.65 -6.66 0.56
C LYS A 11 -3.01 -6.56 1.94
N LEU A 12 -1.68 -6.48 2.03
CA LEU A 12 -0.97 -6.30 3.29
C LEU A 12 -1.31 -4.98 3.99
N LEU A 13 -1.53 -3.89 3.26
CA LEU A 13 -1.94 -2.61 3.85
C LEU A 13 -3.33 -2.70 4.53
N LEU A 14 -4.21 -3.58 4.05
CA LEU A 14 -5.55 -3.79 4.59
C LEU A 14 -5.57 -4.85 5.70
N THR A 15 -4.84 -5.96 5.54
CA THR A 15 -4.86 -7.07 6.52
C THR A 15 -4.01 -6.78 7.75
N ASP A 16 -2.96 -5.95 7.62
CA ASP A 16 -1.96 -5.73 8.66
C ASP A 16 -1.75 -4.24 8.94
N PRO A 17 -2.67 -3.57 9.67
CA PRO A 17 -2.57 -2.14 10.00
C PRO A 17 -1.28 -1.78 10.75
N HIS A 18 -0.77 -2.71 11.55
CA HIS A 18 0.45 -2.53 12.34
C HIS A 18 1.73 -2.52 11.50
N LEU A 19 1.69 -3.01 10.25
CA LEU A 19 2.85 -2.94 9.37
C LEU A 19 3.03 -1.53 8.85
N SER A 20 4.24 -0.99 9.00
CA SER A 20 4.61 0.26 8.34
C SER A 20 4.66 0.09 6.83
N VAL A 21 4.37 1.17 6.09
CA VAL A 21 4.40 1.19 4.63
C VAL A 21 5.74 0.71 4.07
N GLY A 22 6.87 1.07 4.71
CA GLY A 22 8.19 0.56 4.31
C GLY A 22 8.38 -0.94 4.51
N LYS A 23 7.74 -1.54 5.52
CA LYS A 23 7.79 -2.99 5.75
C LYS A 23 6.91 -3.74 4.73
N VAL A 24 5.77 -3.15 4.35
CA VAL A 24 4.91 -3.66 3.27
C VAL A 24 5.64 -3.59 1.92
N ALA A 25 6.27 -2.46 1.60
CA ALA A 25 7.06 -2.30 0.37
C ALA A 25 8.11 -3.41 0.21
N ARG A 26 8.90 -3.68 1.28
CA ARG A 26 9.90 -4.76 1.27
C ARG A 26 9.28 -6.14 1.08
N ARG A 27 8.17 -6.44 1.77
CA ARG A 27 7.45 -7.71 1.60
C ARG A 27 6.90 -7.91 0.19
N ALA A 28 6.47 -6.83 -0.45
CA ALA A 28 6.02 -6.84 -1.84
C ALA A 28 7.15 -6.87 -2.87
N GLY A 29 8.42 -6.92 -2.45
CA GLY A 29 9.57 -7.01 -3.35
C GLY A 29 10.00 -5.68 -3.96
N TYR A 30 9.69 -4.55 -3.31
CA TYR A 30 10.24 -3.24 -3.67
C TYR A 30 11.57 -3.00 -2.97
N GLN A 31 12.55 -2.52 -3.73
CA GLN A 31 13.90 -2.20 -3.22
C GLN A 31 13.93 -0.96 -2.33
N SER A 32 12.97 -0.06 -2.46
CA SER A 32 12.93 1.18 -1.69
C SER A 32 11.50 1.70 -1.54
N LEU A 33 11.26 2.40 -0.43
CA LEU A 33 9.98 3.04 -0.14
C LEU A 33 9.61 4.06 -1.22
N SER A 34 10.55 4.87 -1.72
CA SER A 34 10.28 5.87 -2.76
C SER A 34 9.78 5.23 -4.06
N HIS A 35 10.38 4.11 -4.47
CA HIS A 35 9.99 3.40 -5.68
C HIS A 35 8.61 2.73 -5.52
N PHE A 36 8.35 2.20 -4.31
CA PHE A 36 7.02 1.71 -3.95
C PHE A 36 5.96 2.81 -3.98
N THR A 37 6.19 3.91 -3.28
CA THR A 37 5.26 5.04 -3.20
C THR A 37 4.98 5.62 -4.59
N ALA A 38 6.00 5.81 -5.43
CA ALA A 38 5.79 6.29 -6.80
C ALA A 38 4.96 5.31 -7.63
N SER A 39 5.25 4.01 -7.55
CA SER A 39 4.48 2.97 -8.24
C SER A 39 3.05 2.87 -7.72
N PHE A 40 2.85 3.07 -6.42
CA PHE A 40 1.55 2.99 -5.76
C PHE A 40 0.68 4.21 -6.13
N THR A 41 1.23 5.41 -5.98
CA THR A 41 0.56 6.66 -6.37
C THR A 41 0.27 6.72 -7.86
N LYS A 42 1.11 6.14 -8.71
CA LYS A 42 0.79 6.02 -10.14
C LYS A 42 -0.42 5.12 -10.42
N SER A 43 -0.68 4.12 -9.57
CA SER A 43 -1.82 3.20 -9.73
C SER A 43 -3.09 3.70 -9.07
N GLU A 44 -2.99 4.19 -7.82
CA GLU A 44 -4.15 4.59 -7.01
C GLU A 44 -4.43 6.10 -7.05
N GLY A 45 -3.52 6.89 -7.59
CA GLY A 45 -3.59 8.36 -7.58
C GLY A 45 -3.11 9.00 -6.28
N GLU A 46 -2.89 8.22 -5.21
CA GLU A 46 -2.54 8.74 -3.89
C GLU A 46 -1.44 7.92 -3.18
N SER A 47 -0.92 8.45 -2.07
CA SER A 47 0.14 7.75 -1.32
C SER A 47 -0.43 6.54 -0.55
N PRO A 48 0.33 5.45 -0.37
CA PRO A 48 -0.13 4.25 0.33
C PRO A 48 -0.53 4.49 1.80
N SER A 49 0.06 5.50 2.46
CA SER A 49 -0.35 5.90 3.81
C SER A 49 -1.74 6.54 3.83
N LYS A 50 -2.02 7.40 2.84
CA LYS A 50 -3.31 8.09 2.69
C LYS A 50 -4.39 7.10 2.27
N TRP A 51 -4.09 6.26 1.28
CA TRP A 51 -4.99 5.22 0.78
C TRP A 51 -5.40 4.26 1.89
N ARG A 52 -4.44 3.84 2.72
CA ARG A 52 -4.74 3.04 3.90
C ARG A 52 -5.70 3.80 4.83
N LYS A 53 -5.41 5.04 5.19
CA LYS A 53 -6.29 5.81 6.08
C LYS A 53 -7.72 5.90 5.52
N GLU A 54 -7.88 6.16 4.22
CA GLU A 54 -9.18 6.28 3.57
C GLU A 54 -9.92 4.93 3.51
N ALA A 55 -9.21 3.84 3.20
CA ALA A 55 -9.80 2.49 3.23
C ALA A 55 -10.30 2.09 4.62
N TRP A 56 -9.64 2.54 5.69
CA TRP A 56 -10.05 2.27 7.07
C TRP A 56 -11.19 3.20 7.53
N LEU A 57 -11.21 4.45 7.07
CA LEU A 57 -12.35 5.35 7.29
C LEU A 57 -13.61 4.80 6.60
N ALA A 58 -13.50 4.40 5.33
CA ALA A 58 -14.60 3.79 4.60
C ALA A 58 -15.11 2.48 5.22
N ALA A 59 -14.25 1.72 5.90
CA ALA A 59 -14.63 0.50 6.61
C ALA A 59 -15.22 0.76 8.01
N ALA A 60 -15.01 1.94 8.60
CA ALA A 60 -15.52 2.31 9.91
C ALA A 60 -16.92 2.96 9.84
N ASP A 61 -17.29 3.52 8.68
CA ASP A 61 -18.61 4.10 8.41
C ASP A 61 -19.67 3.06 7.95
N GLY A 62 -19.39 1.76 8.06
CA GLY A 62 -20.24 0.65 7.58
C GLY A 62 -20.64 -0.36 8.65
#